data_AF-A0A183J2J5-F1
#
_entry.id   AF-A0A183J2J5-F1
#
_cell.length_a   1.000
_cell.length_b   1.000
_cell.length_c   1.000
_cell.angle_alpha   90.00
_cell.angle_beta   90.00
_cell.angle_gamma   90.00
#
_symmetry.space_group_name_H-M   'P 1'
#
loop_
_entity.id
_entity.type
_entity.pdbx_description
1 polymer ?
#
loop_
_entity_poly.entity_id
_entity_poly.type
_entity_poly.pdbx_seq_one_letter_code
_entity_poly.pdbx_strand_id
1 'polypeptide(L)'
;MLADLVKEKIRNQDDALRCLGGLFRVVLQMPSFHSDVKVGRFLLHSCICIHLFEEKAKFDFLVFAAQKLAALVRGEIVEESPDNPMFQEVATPGHLVLMLIKSSGFVILAERLNYLRFISHFRGIHRGAFYTHMRSTEVRKLRLEAWGFICPVHTPDGTPCGLLNHLASSCCVTYSESTKAVLEVMPLCGAISCSMATVANAFSGRDSYHVIVDGHVAGVIDYVGARKLESLLRADKLKLHSGVRKFVELAFIERTAYKGFYPAFYVFTDAGRMMRPVRNLCFDSPNNVEYIGTLEQAFMNICIYPSEIEPETTHQEISPSSMLSYVANLIPYPDHNQSPRNVYQCQMSKQTVGVPVHTIRSRTDGKLYMLQAPQMPLVKPSAYDRYNINEYPLGTNAIVAVISYTGYDMEDAMIINKASFERGFAHACIYKTERIQLNSGNSGFGKEKNFIFHRDPSMPELSNFLDCDGLPYIGRLCIEKEPFYCVLDLNSGMYNVKNYTGNEEMFVDC
;
A
#
# COMPACT_ATOMS: atom_id res chain seq x y z
N MET A 1 0.86 35.30 -28.68
CA MET A 1 0.07 34.05 -28.84
C MET A 1 -0.86 34.11 -30.05
N LEU A 2 -1.99 34.83 -30.05
CA LEU A 2 -2.87 34.89 -31.24
C LEU A 2 -2.20 35.50 -32.48
N ALA A 3 -1.36 36.52 -32.28
CA ALA A 3 -0.57 37.13 -33.37
C ALA A 3 0.48 36.18 -33.97
N ASP A 4 0.97 35.21 -33.19
CA ASP A 4 1.98 34.26 -33.64
C ASP A 4 1.34 33.11 -34.43
N LEU A 5 0.15 32.65 -34.01
CA LEU A 5 -0.66 31.70 -34.76
C LEU A 5 -1.05 32.25 -36.15
N VAL A 6 -1.32 33.55 -36.26
CA VAL A 6 -1.60 34.21 -37.53
C VAL A 6 -0.35 34.24 -38.43
N LYS A 7 0.85 34.44 -37.87
CA LYS A 7 2.13 34.35 -38.61
C LYS A 7 2.40 32.93 -39.11
N GLU A 8 2.02 31.92 -38.34
CA GLU A 8 2.14 30.50 -38.69
C GLU A 8 1.03 29.99 -39.61
N LYS A 9 0.13 30.87 -40.08
CA LYS A 9 -1.02 30.57 -40.95
C LYS A 9 -2.03 29.57 -40.35
N ILE A 10 -2.07 29.43 -39.03
CA ILE A 10 -3.06 28.58 -38.34
C ILE A 10 -4.32 29.39 -38.10
N ARG A 11 -5.40 29.11 -38.85
CA ARG A 11 -6.64 29.90 -38.82
C ARG A 11 -7.87 29.15 -38.33
N ASN A 12 -7.88 27.83 -38.47
CA ASN A 12 -8.98 26.97 -38.05
C ASN A 12 -8.45 25.74 -37.30
N GLN A 13 -9.35 24.96 -36.71
CA GLN A 13 -9.02 23.77 -35.94
C GLN A 13 -8.26 22.73 -36.78
N ASP A 14 -8.63 22.54 -38.05
CA ASP A 14 -8.01 21.55 -38.92
C ASP A 14 -6.57 21.91 -39.29
N ASP A 15 -6.26 23.20 -39.44
CA ASP A 15 -4.90 23.70 -39.69
C ASP A 15 -4.01 23.46 -38.47
N ALA A 16 -4.54 23.67 -37.26
CA ALA A 16 -3.85 23.36 -36.01
C ALA A 16 -3.57 21.86 -35.87
N LEU A 17 -4.57 21.02 -36.15
CA LEU A 17 -4.43 19.56 -36.12
C LEU A 17 -3.44 19.05 -37.16
N ARG A 18 -3.44 19.63 -38.38
CA ARG A 18 -2.50 19.29 -39.44
C ARG A 18 -1.07 19.66 -39.04
N CYS A 19 -0.87 20.83 -38.43
CA CYS A 19 0.42 21.27 -37.93
C CYS A 19 0.95 20.31 -36.84
N LEU A 20 0.13 20.01 -35.82
CA LEU A 20 0.48 19.06 -34.76
C LEU A 20 0.77 17.66 -35.31
N GLY A 21 -0.06 17.16 -36.22
CA GLY A 21 0.13 15.86 -36.84
C GLY A 21 1.44 15.75 -37.61
N GLY A 22 1.78 16.77 -38.40
CA GLY A 22 3.04 16.81 -39.15
C GLY A 22 4.27 16.81 -38.24
N LEU A 23 4.22 17.53 -37.11
CA LEU A 23 5.33 17.59 -36.14
C LEU A 23 5.50 16.29 -35.34
N PHE A 24 4.40 15.69 -34.87
CA PHE A 24 4.45 14.55 -33.94
C PHE A 24 4.36 13.18 -34.62
N ARG A 25 4.16 13.12 -35.95
CA ARG A 25 4.03 11.84 -36.70
C ARG A 25 5.16 10.86 -36.43
N VAL A 26 6.41 11.34 -36.49
CA VAL A 26 7.61 10.49 -36.33
C VAL A 26 7.70 9.99 -34.89
N VAL A 27 7.45 10.87 -33.91
CA VAL A 27 7.52 10.54 -32.48
C VAL A 27 6.45 9.53 -32.08
N LEU A 28 5.23 9.68 -32.62
CA LEU A 28 4.11 8.76 -32.38
C LEU A 28 4.18 7.47 -33.21
N GLN A 29 5.20 7.31 -34.07
CA GLN A 29 5.38 6.16 -34.96
C GLN A 29 4.13 5.86 -35.82
N MET A 30 3.41 6.90 -36.24
CA MET A 30 2.17 6.75 -37.00
C MET A 30 2.45 6.42 -38.47
N PRO A 31 1.73 5.45 -39.08
CA PRO A 31 1.93 5.06 -40.47
C PRO A 31 1.79 6.22 -41.46
N SER A 32 2.51 6.13 -42.58
CA SER A 32 2.51 7.15 -43.65
C SER A 32 1.12 7.40 -44.25
N PHE A 33 0.25 6.38 -44.28
CA PHE A 33 -1.10 6.48 -44.85
C PHE A 33 -2.11 7.26 -44.00
N HIS A 34 -1.82 7.55 -42.72
CA HIS A 34 -2.67 8.44 -41.93
C HIS A 34 -2.47 9.89 -42.37
N SER A 35 -3.55 10.66 -42.50
CA SER A 35 -3.45 12.10 -42.71
C SER A 35 -2.95 12.80 -41.43
N ASP A 36 -2.24 13.92 -41.57
CA ASP A 36 -1.73 14.66 -40.41
C ASP A 36 -2.86 15.09 -39.46
N VAL A 37 -4.04 15.44 -39.99
CA VAL A 37 -5.21 15.75 -39.15
C VAL A 37 -5.61 14.56 -38.26
N LYS A 38 -5.58 13.33 -38.79
CA LYS A 38 -5.87 12.12 -38.00
C LYS A 38 -4.78 11.85 -36.96
N VAL A 39 -3.51 12.10 -37.29
CA VAL A 39 -2.38 12.00 -36.35
C VAL A 39 -2.54 13.03 -35.23
N GLY A 40 -2.90 14.27 -35.56
CA GLY A 40 -3.18 15.33 -34.58
C GLY A 40 -4.32 14.98 -33.63
N ARG A 41 -5.43 14.42 -34.14
CA ARG A 41 -6.53 13.94 -33.27
C ARG A 41 -6.11 12.76 -32.40
N PHE A 42 -5.30 11.85 -32.94
CA PHE A 42 -4.75 10.74 -32.16
C PHE A 42 -3.87 11.24 -31.01
N LEU A 43 -3.02 12.25 -31.25
CA LEU A 43 -2.24 12.90 -30.19
C LEU A 43 -3.15 13.47 -29.09
N LEU A 44 -4.20 14.23 -29.48
CA LEU A 44 -5.15 14.79 -28.52
C LEU A 44 -5.86 13.69 -27.71
N HIS A 45 -6.25 12.58 -28.35
CA HIS A 45 -6.94 11.48 -27.70
C HIS A 45 -6.04 10.70 -26.73
N SER A 46 -4.82 10.36 -27.18
CA SER A 46 -3.95 9.39 -26.49
C SER A 46 -2.92 10.01 -25.56
N CYS A 47 -2.65 11.32 -25.65
CA CYS A 47 -1.59 11.96 -24.86
C CYS A 47 -2.07 13.14 -23.99
N ILE A 48 -3.15 13.82 -24.37
CA ILE A 48 -3.61 15.03 -23.67
C ILE A 48 -4.89 14.73 -22.90
N CYS A 49 -4.87 14.92 -21.58
CA CYS A 49 -6.01 14.75 -20.68
C CYS A 49 -6.79 13.45 -20.98
N ILE A 50 -6.09 12.32 -20.97
CA ILE A 50 -6.62 11.01 -21.39
C ILE A 50 -7.80 10.50 -20.55
N HIS A 51 -7.98 11.04 -19.35
CA HIS A 51 -9.11 10.76 -18.48
C HIS A 51 -10.43 11.37 -19.01
N LEU A 52 -10.36 12.32 -19.94
CA LEU A 52 -11.53 12.95 -20.58
C LEU A 52 -11.67 12.41 -22.00
N PHE A 53 -12.88 11.97 -22.36
CA PHE A 53 -13.13 11.44 -23.72
C PHE A 53 -13.53 12.54 -24.72
N GLU A 54 -14.28 13.54 -24.27
CA GLU A 54 -14.79 14.60 -25.13
C GLU A 54 -13.77 15.74 -25.33
N GLU A 55 -13.59 16.19 -26.57
CA GLU A 55 -12.68 17.30 -26.90
C GLU A 55 -13.06 18.60 -26.18
N LYS A 56 -14.36 18.87 -26.01
CA LYS A 56 -14.86 20.03 -25.27
C LYS A 56 -14.46 19.97 -23.79
N ALA A 57 -14.63 18.81 -23.15
CA ALA A 57 -14.23 18.62 -21.75
C ALA A 57 -12.71 18.81 -21.57
N LYS A 58 -11.89 18.32 -22.51
CA LYS A 58 -10.44 18.56 -22.51
C LYS A 58 -10.12 20.05 -22.59
N PHE A 59 -10.80 20.78 -23.47
CA PHE A 59 -10.63 22.21 -23.59
C PHE A 59 -11.00 22.94 -22.28
N ASP A 60 -12.16 22.65 -21.71
CA ASP A 60 -12.63 23.28 -20.47
C ASP A 60 -11.67 23.02 -19.30
N PHE A 61 -11.14 21.79 -19.19
CA PHE A 61 -10.10 21.45 -18.21
C PHE A 61 -8.78 22.19 -18.44
N LEU A 62 -8.31 22.30 -19.70
CA LEU A 62 -7.09 23.04 -20.01
C LEU A 62 -7.22 24.54 -19.71
N VAL A 63 -8.39 25.12 -19.95
CA VAL A 63 -8.69 26.51 -19.55
C VAL A 63 -8.63 26.65 -18.03
N PHE A 64 -9.27 25.74 -17.30
CA PHE A 64 -9.21 25.70 -15.84
C PHE A 64 -7.76 25.57 -15.32
N ALA A 65 -6.97 24.66 -15.89
CA ALA A 65 -5.57 24.45 -15.51
C ALA A 65 -4.72 25.70 -15.79
N ALA A 66 -4.95 26.39 -16.91
CA ALA A 66 -4.28 27.65 -17.24
C ALA A 66 -4.67 28.78 -16.26
N GLN A 67 -5.94 28.84 -15.84
CA GLN A 67 -6.40 29.78 -14.81
C GLN A 67 -5.74 29.50 -13.45
N LYS A 68 -5.68 28.22 -13.04
CA LYS A 68 -4.98 27.80 -11.81
C LYS A 68 -3.50 28.17 -11.85
N LEU A 69 -2.83 27.96 -12.99
CA LEU A 69 -1.44 28.37 -13.19
C LEU A 69 -1.27 29.90 -13.10
N ALA A 70 -2.17 30.66 -13.71
CA ALA A 70 -2.13 32.12 -13.63
C ALA A 70 -2.30 32.61 -12.18
N ALA A 71 -3.19 31.99 -11.40
CA ALA A 71 -3.37 32.29 -9.97
C ALA A 71 -2.10 31.98 -9.16
N LEU A 72 -1.42 30.86 -9.46
CA LEU A 72 -0.14 30.51 -8.82
C LEU A 72 0.95 31.54 -9.13
N VAL A 73 1.10 31.93 -10.40
CA VAL A 73 2.10 32.92 -10.84
C VAL A 73 1.85 34.30 -10.23
N ARG A 74 0.58 34.68 -10.02
CA ARG A 74 0.19 35.90 -9.29
C ARG A 74 0.40 35.79 -7.78
N GLY A 75 0.71 34.60 -7.27
CA GLY A 75 0.88 34.34 -5.84
C GLY A 75 -0.42 34.40 -5.04
N GLU A 76 -1.57 34.17 -5.69
CA GLU A 76 -2.90 34.10 -5.06
C GLU A 76 -3.11 32.75 -4.34
N ILE A 77 -2.48 31.68 -4.83
CA ILE A 77 -2.54 30.32 -4.25
C ILE A 77 -1.17 29.79 -3.85
N VAL A 78 -1.16 28.74 -3.02
CA VAL A 78 0.05 28.02 -2.56
C VAL A 78 0.41 26.88 -3.52
N GLU A 79 1.71 26.59 -3.62
CA GLU A 79 2.21 25.45 -4.38
C GLU A 79 1.82 24.11 -3.72
N GLU A 80 1.36 23.18 -4.54
CA GLU A 80 0.96 21.84 -4.11
C GLU A 80 2.18 20.91 -4.08
N SER A 81 2.59 20.47 -2.88
CA SER A 81 3.74 19.57 -2.73
C SER A 81 3.37 18.13 -3.10
N PRO A 82 4.09 17.48 -4.04
CA PRO A 82 3.81 16.10 -4.45
C PRO A 82 4.10 15.08 -3.35
N ASP A 83 4.82 15.48 -2.29
CA ASP A 83 5.12 14.62 -1.14
C ASP A 83 3.98 14.53 -0.12
N ASN A 84 3.01 15.44 -0.23
CA ASN A 84 1.87 15.51 0.66
C ASN A 84 0.89 14.35 0.36
N PRO A 85 0.52 13.52 1.36
CA PRO A 85 -0.47 12.46 1.19
C PRO A 85 -1.81 12.91 0.59
N MET A 86 -2.18 14.20 0.72
CA MET A 86 -3.37 14.77 0.07
C MET A 86 -3.37 14.63 -1.46
N PHE A 87 -2.19 14.69 -2.09
CA PHE A 87 -2.03 14.66 -3.54
C PHE A 87 -1.49 13.32 -4.04
N GLN A 88 -1.68 12.27 -3.24
CA GLN A 88 -1.17 10.93 -3.52
C GLN A 88 -2.26 9.90 -3.50
N GLU A 89 -2.08 8.90 -4.36
CA GLU A 89 -2.92 7.71 -4.43
C GLU A 89 -2.06 6.46 -4.36
N VAL A 90 -2.69 5.34 -4.01
CA VAL A 90 -2.07 4.02 -4.00
C VAL A 90 -2.24 3.40 -5.38
N ALA A 91 -1.13 2.97 -5.97
CA ALA A 91 -1.14 2.30 -7.27
C ALA A 91 -2.05 1.06 -7.25
N THR A 92 -2.99 1.00 -8.19
CA THR A 92 -3.91 -0.13 -8.33
C THR A 92 -3.19 -1.36 -8.92
N PRO A 93 -3.76 -2.58 -8.79
CA PRO A 93 -3.17 -3.78 -9.40
C PRO A 93 -2.92 -3.64 -10.91
N GLY A 94 -3.80 -2.93 -11.64
CA GLY A 94 -3.59 -2.64 -13.06
C GLY A 94 -2.36 -1.78 -13.33
N HIS A 95 -2.15 -0.74 -12.51
CA HIS A 95 -0.93 0.08 -12.57
C HIS A 95 0.32 -0.76 -12.31
N LEU A 96 0.27 -1.66 -11.31
CA LEU A 96 1.38 -2.53 -10.96
C LEU A 96 1.73 -3.51 -12.08
N VAL A 97 0.73 -4.12 -12.75
CA VAL A 97 0.96 -4.99 -13.91
C VAL A 97 1.63 -4.23 -15.05
N LEU A 98 1.19 -3.01 -15.33
CA LEU A 98 1.81 -2.17 -16.37
C LEU A 98 3.25 -1.78 -16.00
N MET A 99 3.51 -1.48 -14.72
CA MET A 99 4.85 -1.15 -14.22
C MET A 99 5.79 -2.36 -14.24
N LEU A 100 5.28 -3.56 -13.94
CA LEU A 100 6.03 -4.81 -13.99
C LEU A 100 6.55 -5.12 -15.40
N ILE A 101 5.78 -4.79 -16.44
CA ILE A 101 6.22 -4.94 -17.84
C ILE A 101 7.40 -4.01 -18.15
N LYS A 102 7.44 -2.82 -17.51
CA LYS A 102 8.43 -1.78 -17.81
C LYS A 102 9.69 -1.84 -16.95
N SER A 103 9.61 -2.36 -15.72
CA SER A 103 10.66 -2.24 -14.71
C SER A 103 10.59 -3.32 -13.63
N SER A 104 11.74 -3.64 -13.02
CA SER A 104 11.87 -4.62 -11.94
C SER A 104 11.69 -3.98 -10.55
N GLY A 105 11.47 -4.81 -9.51
CA GLY A 105 11.41 -4.36 -8.11
C GLY A 105 10.00 -4.13 -7.52
N PHE A 106 8.94 -4.55 -8.21
CA PHE A 106 7.54 -4.38 -7.76
C PHE A 106 6.97 -5.58 -6.99
N VAL A 107 7.69 -6.69 -6.93
CA VAL A 107 7.27 -7.92 -6.24
C VAL A 107 8.27 -8.23 -5.14
N ILE A 108 7.74 -8.52 -3.95
CA ILE A 108 8.51 -8.97 -2.79
C ILE A 108 8.03 -10.36 -2.39
N LEU A 109 8.92 -11.16 -1.82
CA LEU A 109 8.52 -12.42 -1.21
C LEU A 109 7.69 -12.13 0.04
N ALA A 110 6.49 -12.71 0.13
CA ALA A 110 5.68 -12.64 1.33
C ALA A 110 6.25 -13.60 2.39
N GLU A 111 7.20 -13.09 3.18
CA GLU A 111 7.91 -13.88 4.18
C GLU A 111 6.97 -14.29 5.33
N ARG A 112 7.12 -15.53 5.79
CA ARG A 112 6.37 -16.12 6.89
C ARG A 112 7.27 -16.46 8.08
N LEU A 113 8.05 -15.48 8.53
CA LEU A 113 8.80 -15.61 9.79
C LEU A 113 7.83 -15.78 10.96
N ASN A 114 6.83 -14.90 11.01
CA ASN A 114 5.68 -15.00 11.89
C ASN A 114 4.46 -14.39 11.22
N TYR A 115 3.30 -14.50 11.87
CA TYR A 115 2.04 -13.98 11.35
C TYR A 115 2.06 -12.46 11.11
N LEU A 116 2.70 -11.67 11.99
CA LEU A 116 2.79 -10.22 11.85
C LEU A 116 3.65 -9.77 10.67
N ARG A 117 4.76 -10.47 10.38
CA ARG A 117 5.58 -10.23 9.19
C ARG A 117 4.75 -10.42 7.93
N PHE A 118 4.03 -11.54 7.87
CA PHE A 118 3.21 -11.91 6.73
C PHE A 118 2.14 -10.84 6.45
N ILE A 119 1.34 -10.45 7.45
CA ILE A 119 0.28 -9.47 7.26
C ILE A 119 0.81 -8.05 6.97
N SER A 120 1.98 -7.71 7.52
CA SER A 120 2.60 -6.40 7.27
C SER A 120 2.94 -6.18 5.79
N HIS A 121 3.29 -7.23 5.05
CA HIS A 121 3.53 -7.12 3.60
C HIS A 121 2.30 -6.59 2.84
N PHE A 122 1.09 -6.97 3.24
CA PHE A 122 -0.16 -6.56 2.56
C PHE A 122 -0.64 -5.16 2.97
N ARG A 123 -0.07 -4.60 4.05
CA ARG A 123 -0.38 -3.24 4.53
C ARG A 123 0.74 -2.24 4.26
N GLY A 124 1.89 -2.71 3.76
CA GLY A 124 3.04 -1.89 3.43
C GLY A 124 2.79 -1.08 2.16
N ILE A 125 3.12 0.20 2.21
CA ILE A 125 3.15 1.13 1.08
C ILE A 125 4.55 1.72 0.95
N HIS A 126 5.03 1.85 -0.28
CA HIS A 126 6.37 2.34 -0.57
C HIS A 126 6.30 3.52 -1.53
N ARG A 127 7.03 4.60 -1.24
CA ARG A 127 7.07 5.81 -2.09
C ARG A 127 7.75 5.57 -3.45
N GLY A 128 8.57 4.52 -3.56
CA GLY A 128 9.28 4.13 -4.80
C GLY A 128 10.79 4.10 -4.60
N ALA A 129 11.48 3.18 -5.27
CA ALA A 129 12.93 2.98 -5.10
C ALA A 129 13.77 4.21 -5.55
N PHE A 130 13.21 5.04 -6.44
CA PHE A 130 13.81 6.30 -6.89
C PHE A 130 14.17 7.23 -5.71
N TYR A 131 13.31 7.31 -4.70
CA TYR A 131 13.50 8.18 -3.54
C TYR A 131 14.55 7.66 -2.55
N THR A 132 14.95 6.39 -2.64
CA THR A 132 15.97 5.81 -1.77
C THR A 132 17.35 6.45 -2.00
N HIS A 133 17.64 6.87 -3.23
CA HIS A 133 18.90 7.51 -3.61
C HIS A 133 18.91 9.02 -3.39
N MET A 134 17.74 9.63 -3.14
CA MET A 134 17.65 11.06 -2.86
C MET A 134 18.21 11.38 -1.48
N ARG A 135 19.03 12.44 -1.40
CA ARG A 135 19.58 12.96 -0.15
C ARG A 135 18.59 13.82 0.64
N SER A 136 17.54 14.33 0.01
CA SER A 136 16.51 15.13 0.68
C SER A 136 15.73 14.28 1.68
N THR A 137 15.47 14.84 2.86
CA THR A 137 14.68 14.18 3.91
C THR A 137 13.20 14.54 3.84
N GLU A 138 12.78 15.48 2.99
CA GLU A 138 11.40 15.96 2.92
C GLU A 138 10.40 14.87 2.59
N VAL A 139 10.77 13.96 1.69
CA VAL A 139 9.96 12.78 1.30
C VAL A 139 9.80 11.75 2.41
N ARG A 140 10.65 11.81 3.44
CA ARG A 140 10.68 10.88 4.59
C ARG A 140 9.99 11.43 5.82
N LYS A 141 9.66 12.73 5.83
CA LYS A 141 9.01 13.37 6.97
C LYS A 141 7.57 12.89 7.08
N LEU A 142 7.17 12.54 8.31
CA LEU A 142 5.77 12.37 8.66
C LEU A 142 5.06 13.72 8.54
N ARG A 143 3.91 13.73 7.87
CA ARG A 143 3.05 14.91 7.72
C ARG A 143 1.71 14.69 8.43
N LEU A 144 1.04 15.77 8.82
CA LEU A 144 -0.19 15.71 9.62
C LEU A 144 -1.37 15.15 8.81
N GLU A 145 -1.37 15.39 7.50
CA GLU A 145 -2.35 14.90 6.54
C GLU A 145 -2.34 13.37 6.42
N ALA A 146 -1.28 12.71 6.91
CA ALA A 146 -1.20 11.25 7.00
C ALA A 146 -2.07 10.64 8.11
N TRP A 147 -2.59 11.46 9.04
CA TRP A 147 -3.36 11.01 10.20
C TRP A 147 -4.52 10.10 9.79
N GLY A 148 -4.59 8.90 10.38
CA GLY A 148 -5.66 7.94 10.11
C GLY A 148 -5.52 7.17 8.78
N PHE A 149 -4.53 7.51 7.93
CA PHE A 149 -4.27 6.83 6.66
C PHE A 149 -2.97 6.04 6.70
N ILE A 150 -1.88 6.67 7.14
CA ILE A 150 -0.55 6.08 7.25
C ILE A 150 -0.14 6.11 8.73
N CYS A 151 0.30 4.96 9.24
CA CYS A 151 0.69 4.85 10.63
C CYS A 151 1.94 5.70 10.91
N PRO A 152 1.93 6.54 11.97
CA PRO A 152 3.08 7.38 12.32
C PRO A 152 4.25 6.60 12.94
N VAL A 153 3.99 5.37 13.40
CA VAL A 153 4.96 4.53 14.12
C VAL A 153 5.53 3.41 13.26
N HIS A 154 4.73 2.85 12.35
CA HIS A 154 5.10 1.60 11.68
C HIS A 154 5.90 1.87 10.40
N THR A 155 7.17 2.20 10.59
CA THR A 155 8.19 2.33 9.54
C THR A 155 9.44 1.55 10.00
N PRO A 156 10.20 0.89 9.11
CA PRO A 156 11.46 0.27 9.49
C PRO A 156 12.54 1.31 9.79
N ASP A 157 13.48 0.96 10.66
CA ASP A 157 14.68 1.77 10.88
C ASP A 157 15.69 1.60 9.73
N GLY A 158 16.64 2.53 9.63
CA GLY A 158 17.71 2.53 8.63
C GLY A 158 17.33 3.18 7.30
N THR A 159 17.92 2.69 6.20
CA THR A 159 17.76 3.28 4.86
C THR A 159 16.30 3.42 4.37
N PRO A 160 15.36 2.50 4.64
CA PRO A 160 13.97 2.65 4.20
C PRO A 160 13.08 3.49 5.13
N CYS A 161 13.62 4.06 6.21
CA CYS A 161 12.86 4.87 7.17
C CYS A 161 12.14 6.05 6.49
N GLY A 162 10.83 6.14 6.72
CA GLY A 162 9.93 7.14 6.12
C GLY A 162 9.55 6.89 4.66
N LEU A 163 10.22 5.97 3.95
CA LEU A 163 9.89 5.58 2.57
C LEU A 163 8.97 4.36 2.51
N LEU A 164 9.24 3.37 3.36
CA LEU A 164 8.36 2.22 3.60
C LEU A 164 7.51 2.53 4.83
N ASN A 165 6.22 2.73 4.61
CA ASN A 165 5.27 2.94 5.69
C ASN A 165 4.16 1.89 5.61
N HIS A 166 3.29 1.85 6.60
CA HIS A 166 2.17 0.93 6.61
C HIS A 166 0.88 1.70 6.81
N LEU A 167 -0.18 1.27 6.12
CA LEU A 167 -1.51 1.85 6.28
C LEU A 167 -1.99 1.69 7.72
N ALA A 168 -2.69 2.70 8.22
CA ALA A 168 -3.45 2.62 9.45
C ALA A 168 -4.46 1.48 9.39
N SER A 169 -4.84 0.91 10.53
CA SER A 169 -5.63 -0.32 10.56
C SER A 169 -7.03 -0.17 9.95
N SER A 170 -7.66 0.98 10.09
CA SER A 170 -8.99 1.30 9.57
C SER A 170 -8.98 1.82 8.12
N CYS A 171 -7.81 2.19 7.59
CA CYS A 171 -7.68 2.71 6.23
C CYS A 171 -7.97 1.61 5.20
N CYS A 172 -8.76 1.96 4.18
CA CYS A 172 -9.02 1.14 3.00
C CYS A 172 -8.59 1.87 1.73
N VAL A 173 -8.35 1.11 0.66
CA VAL A 173 -8.05 1.65 -0.66
C VAL A 173 -9.26 1.41 -1.56
N THR A 174 -9.69 2.44 -2.29
CA THR A 174 -10.91 2.39 -3.10
C THR A 174 -10.72 1.62 -4.41
N TYR A 175 -11.84 1.13 -4.93
CA TYR A 175 -12.01 0.74 -6.32
C TYR A 175 -12.81 1.82 -7.06
N SER A 176 -12.84 1.78 -8.39
CA SER A 176 -13.53 2.79 -9.20
C SER A 176 -15.04 2.67 -9.04
N GLU A 177 -15.71 3.80 -8.85
CA GLU A 177 -17.16 3.92 -8.70
C GLU A 177 -17.78 4.76 -9.83
N SER A 178 -19.11 4.75 -9.95
CA SER A 178 -19.79 5.52 -11.00
C SER A 178 -20.02 6.96 -10.57
N THR A 179 -19.66 7.92 -11.44
CA THR A 179 -19.89 9.36 -11.27
C THR A 179 -21.35 9.79 -11.47
N LYS A 180 -22.20 8.93 -12.05
CA LYS A 180 -23.53 9.31 -12.52
C LYS A 180 -24.42 9.90 -11.42
N ALA A 181 -24.43 9.28 -10.24
CA ALA A 181 -25.25 9.74 -9.13
C ALA A 181 -24.84 11.12 -8.61
N VAL A 182 -23.54 11.45 -8.64
CA VAL A 182 -23.04 12.77 -8.24
C VAL A 182 -23.53 13.84 -9.22
N LEU A 183 -23.40 13.57 -10.52
CA LEU A 183 -23.78 14.50 -11.58
C LEU A 183 -25.30 14.78 -11.60
N GLU A 184 -26.14 13.81 -11.23
CA GLU A 184 -27.60 13.98 -11.14
C GLU A 184 -28.02 14.91 -9.97
N VAL A 185 -27.23 14.98 -8.90
CA VAL A 185 -27.53 15.80 -7.71
C VAL A 185 -27.12 17.26 -7.90
N MET A 186 -26.11 17.52 -8.73
CA MET A 186 -25.54 18.86 -8.95
C MET A 186 -26.59 19.93 -9.36
N PRO A 187 -27.46 19.70 -10.36
CA PRO A 187 -28.45 20.71 -10.78
C PRO A 187 -29.46 21.07 -9.68
N LEU A 188 -29.80 20.11 -8.81
CA LEU A 188 -30.74 20.31 -7.69
C LEU A 188 -30.20 21.29 -6.63
N CYS A 189 -28.88 21.48 -6.61
CA CYS A 189 -28.18 22.39 -5.71
C CYS A 189 -27.84 23.74 -6.35
N GLY A 190 -28.32 24.01 -7.57
CA GLY A 190 -28.06 25.27 -8.27
C GLY A 190 -26.75 25.28 -9.07
N ALA A 191 -26.10 24.12 -9.26
CA ALA A 191 -24.94 24.04 -10.14
C ALA A 191 -25.35 24.30 -11.59
N ILE A 192 -24.65 25.23 -12.25
CA ILE A 192 -24.88 25.55 -13.65
C ILE A 192 -23.89 24.77 -14.50
N SER A 193 -24.42 23.98 -15.46
CA SER A 193 -23.60 23.22 -16.41
C SER A 193 -22.65 24.14 -17.18
N CYS A 194 -21.41 23.69 -17.37
CA CYS A 194 -20.39 24.51 -18.03
C CYS A 194 -20.68 24.77 -19.52
N SER A 195 -20.73 26.07 -19.86
CA SER A 195 -20.51 26.60 -21.20
C SER A 195 -19.19 27.38 -21.23
N MET A 196 -18.59 27.61 -22.40
CA MET A 196 -17.30 28.32 -22.52
C MET A 196 -17.30 29.70 -21.82
N ALA A 197 -18.43 30.42 -21.88
CA ALA A 197 -18.59 31.71 -21.21
C ALA A 197 -18.64 31.58 -19.68
N THR A 198 -19.21 30.48 -19.17
CA THR A 198 -19.35 30.23 -17.72
C THR A 198 -18.00 29.91 -17.07
N VAL A 199 -17.13 29.14 -17.74
CA VAL A 199 -15.78 28.81 -17.24
C VAL A 199 -14.87 30.05 -17.22
N ALA A 200 -14.99 30.91 -18.23
CA ALA A 200 -14.24 32.17 -18.29
C ALA A 200 -14.74 33.20 -17.25
N ASN A 201 -16.05 33.32 -17.06
CA ASN A 201 -16.65 34.30 -16.15
C ASN A 201 -16.59 33.90 -14.67
N ALA A 202 -16.47 32.60 -14.35
CA ALA A 202 -16.26 32.14 -12.98
C ALA A 202 -14.99 32.70 -12.33
N PHE A 203 -13.99 33.08 -13.14
CA PHE A 203 -12.78 33.76 -12.65
C PHE A 203 -13.04 35.22 -12.24
N SER A 204 -14.07 35.87 -12.79
CA SER A 204 -14.39 37.28 -12.53
C SER A 204 -15.38 37.48 -11.38
N GLY A 205 -16.20 36.46 -11.08
CA GLY A 205 -17.13 36.49 -9.94
C GLY A 205 -16.43 36.07 -8.65
N ARG A 206 -16.44 36.93 -7.62
CA ARG A 206 -15.85 36.61 -6.30
C ARG A 206 -16.56 35.47 -5.56
N ASP A 207 -17.77 35.09 -5.99
CA ASP A 207 -18.66 34.21 -5.21
C ASP A 207 -18.98 32.84 -5.85
N SER A 208 -18.29 32.46 -6.94
CA SER A 208 -18.58 31.20 -7.65
C SER A 208 -17.40 30.22 -7.68
N TYR A 209 -17.66 28.93 -7.49
CA TYR A 209 -16.68 27.84 -7.37
C TYR A 209 -16.83 26.87 -8.55
N HIS A 210 -15.72 26.39 -9.08
CA HIS A 210 -15.74 25.28 -10.04
C HIS A 210 -16.10 23.98 -9.32
N VAL A 211 -16.98 23.18 -9.92
CA VAL A 211 -17.25 21.80 -9.48
C VAL A 211 -16.54 20.85 -10.43
N ILE A 212 -15.60 20.08 -9.89
CA ILE A 212 -14.71 19.20 -10.64
C ILE A 212 -14.97 17.77 -10.18
N VAL A 213 -15.33 16.88 -11.11
CA VAL A 213 -15.60 15.46 -10.85
C VAL A 213 -14.58 14.62 -11.62
N ASP A 214 -13.65 13.96 -10.93
CA ASP A 214 -12.58 13.13 -11.53
C ASP A 214 -11.84 13.84 -12.69
N GLY A 215 -11.53 15.13 -12.50
CA GLY A 215 -10.87 15.99 -13.49
C GLY A 215 -11.79 16.60 -14.56
N HIS A 216 -13.06 16.20 -14.63
CA HIS A 216 -14.05 16.85 -15.49
C HIS A 216 -14.62 18.11 -14.82
N VAL A 217 -14.50 19.27 -15.49
CA VAL A 217 -15.11 20.53 -15.04
C VAL A 217 -16.62 20.49 -15.34
N ALA A 218 -17.39 19.96 -14.40
CA ALA A 218 -18.81 19.67 -14.58
C ALA A 218 -19.70 20.93 -14.54
N GLY A 219 -19.33 21.91 -13.72
CA GLY A 219 -20.16 23.11 -13.55
C GLY A 219 -19.51 24.19 -12.71
N VAL A 220 -20.29 25.26 -12.50
CA VAL A 220 -19.97 26.35 -11.58
C VAL A 220 -21.14 26.50 -10.59
N ILE A 221 -20.82 26.70 -9.32
CA ILE A 221 -21.79 26.81 -8.23
C ILE A 221 -21.44 27.99 -7.33
N ASP A 222 -22.40 28.60 -6.65
CA ASP A 222 -22.14 29.62 -5.64
C ASP A 222 -21.79 28.99 -4.27
N TYR A 223 -21.38 29.80 -3.30
CA TYR A 223 -21.04 29.31 -1.95
C TYR A 223 -22.20 28.54 -1.28
N VAL A 224 -23.42 29.10 -1.35
CA VAL A 224 -24.60 28.52 -0.69
C VAL A 224 -24.97 27.18 -1.35
N GLY A 225 -24.94 27.12 -2.68
CA GLY A 225 -25.13 25.89 -3.43
C GLY A 225 -24.05 24.85 -3.11
N ALA A 226 -22.78 25.25 -2.99
CA ALA A 226 -21.68 24.34 -2.67
C ALA A 226 -21.87 23.66 -1.30
N ARG A 227 -22.22 24.41 -0.26
CA ARG A 227 -22.49 23.86 1.08
C ARG A 227 -23.72 22.95 1.11
N LYS A 228 -24.75 23.30 0.34
CA LYS A 228 -25.94 22.44 0.16
C LYS A 228 -25.58 21.14 -0.55
N LEU A 229 -24.76 21.22 -1.61
CA LEU A 229 -24.27 20.06 -2.36
C LEU A 229 -23.43 19.14 -1.46
N GLU A 230 -22.51 19.69 -0.68
CA GLU A 230 -21.72 18.94 0.29
C GLU A 230 -22.60 18.17 1.27
N SER A 231 -23.53 18.88 1.92
CA SER A 231 -24.42 18.30 2.93
C SER A 231 -25.31 17.20 2.34
N LEU A 232 -25.83 17.41 1.14
CA LEU A 232 -26.70 16.44 0.47
C LEU A 232 -25.91 15.18 0.06
N LEU A 233 -24.73 15.34 -0.54
CA LEU A 233 -23.89 14.21 -0.93
C LEU A 233 -23.39 13.42 0.30
N ARG A 234 -23.00 14.09 1.40
CA ARG A 234 -22.65 13.43 2.66
C ARG A 234 -23.84 12.68 3.27
N ALA A 235 -25.03 13.28 3.27
CA ALA A 235 -26.25 12.61 3.71
C ALA A 235 -26.57 11.37 2.86
N ASP A 236 -26.36 11.45 1.55
CA ASP A 236 -26.58 10.33 0.65
C ASP A 236 -25.52 9.23 0.84
N LYS A 237 -24.26 9.55 1.14
CA LYS A 237 -23.22 8.55 1.48
C LYS A 237 -23.61 7.68 2.69
N LEU A 238 -24.36 8.22 3.63
CA LEU A 238 -24.81 7.49 4.84
C LEU A 238 -26.00 6.55 4.57
N LYS A 239 -26.81 6.83 3.55
CA LYS A 239 -27.98 6.01 3.20
C LYS A 239 -27.55 4.70 2.54
N LEU A 240 -28.13 3.58 2.97
CA LEU A 240 -27.82 2.26 2.40
C LEU A 240 -28.26 2.09 0.92
N HIS A 241 -29.22 2.88 0.45
CA HIS A 241 -29.87 2.72 -0.86
C HIS A 241 -29.76 3.97 -1.76
N SER A 242 -28.82 4.87 -1.50
CA SER A 242 -28.55 6.00 -2.39
C SER A 242 -27.73 5.55 -3.62
N GLY A 243 -27.80 6.31 -4.71
CA GLY A 243 -26.93 6.12 -5.87
C GLY A 243 -25.48 6.53 -5.59
N VAL A 244 -25.25 7.39 -4.58
CA VAL A 244 -23.93 7.86 -4.16
C VAL A 244 -23.31 6.84 -3.22
N ARG A 245 -22.24 6.20 -3.67
CA ARG A 245 -21.57 5.14 -2.91
C ARG A 245 -20.71 5.70 -1.77
N LYS A 246 -20.38 4.82 -0.83
CA LYS A 246 -19.67 5.15 0.43
C LYS A 246 -18.28 5.76 0.22
N PHE A 247 -17.61 5.47 -0.90
CA PHE A 247 -16.20 5.81 -1.13
C PHE A 247 -15.98 7.06 -2.02
N VAL A 248 -17.02 7.87 -2.21
CA VAL A 248 -16.89 9.17 -2.86
C VAL A 248 -16.21 10.16 -1.90
N GLU A 249 -15.10 10.75 -2.34
CA GLU A 249 -14.38 11.79 -1.60
C GLU A 249 -14.90 13.17 -2.01
N LEU A 250 -15.18 14.03 -1.03
CA LEU A 250 -15.79 15.33 -1.23
C LEU A 250 -14.91 16.41 -0.59
N ALA A 251 -14.10 17.09 -1.40
CA ALA A 251 -13.21 18.14 -0.93
C ALA A 251 -13.71 19.51 -1.39
N PHE A 252 -14.34 20.24 -0.48
CA PHE A 252 -14.72 21.63 -0.71
C PHE A 252 -13.63 22.57 -0.17
N ILE A 253 -12.90 23.22 -1.09
CA ILE A 253 -11.85 24.18 -0.75
C ILE A 253 -12.43 25.60 -0.84
N GLU A 254 -12.64 26.19 0.33
CA GLU A 254 -13.20 27.54 0.45
C GLU A 254 -12.19 28.63 0.07
N ARG A 255 -12.70 29.76 -0.44
CA ARG A 255 -11.89 30.97 -0.60
C ARG A 255 -11.62 31.55 0.78
N THR A 256 -10.36 31.52 1.19
CA THR A 256 -9.93 32.16 2.43
C THR A 256 -9.26 33.51 2.15
N ALA A 257 -9.21 34.37 3.18
CA ALA A 257 -8.49 35.65 3.09
C ALA A 257 -6.96 35.48 3.02
N TYR A 258 -6.47 34.29 3.41
CA TYR A 258 -5.06 33.92 3.40
C TYR A 258 -4.72 33.11 2.14
N LYS A 259 -3.43 33.01 1.83
CA LYS A 259 -2.98 32.17 0.71
C LYS A 259 -3.25 30.70 1.02
N GLY A 260 -4.16 30.09 0.27
CA GLY A 260 -4.53 28.69 0.39
C GLY A 260 -4.38 27.93 -0.92
N PHE A 261 -4.97 26.73 -0.98
CA PHE A 261 -5.10 25.97 -2.21
C PHE A 261 -6.11 26.61 -3.16
N TYR A 262 -6.12 26.14 -4.41
CA TYR A 262 -7.06 26.68 -5.38
C TYR A 262 -8.52 26.38 -4.96
N PRO A 263 -9.39 27.40 -4.83
CA PRO A 263 -10.74 27.24 -4.33
C PRO A 263 -11.65 26.59 -5.38
N ALA A 264 -12.16 25.39 -5.06
CA ALA A 264 -13.09 24.65 -5.89
C ALA A 264 -13.75 23.52 -5.07
N PHE A 265 -14.82 22.96 -5.63
CA PHE A 265 -15.48 21.77 -5.10
C PHE A 265 -14.98 20.56 -5.90
N TYR A 266 -14.14 19.73 -5.28
CA TYR A 266 -13.59 18.53 -5.90
C TYR A 266 -14.36 17.29 -5.45
N VAL A 267 -14.76 16.46 -6.40
CA VAL A 267 -15.34 15.15 -6.17
C VAL A 267 -14.48 14.10 -6.84
N PHE A 268 -14.11 13.08 -6.07
CA PHE A 268 -13.37 11.94 -6.60
C PHE A 268 -14.14 10.65 -6.41
N THR A 269 -14.22 9.85 -7.48
CA THR A 269 -14.83 8.51 -7.51
C THR A 269 -13.86 7.44 -8.03
N ASP A 270 -12.67 7.84 -8.48
CA ASP A 270 -11.64 6.93 -9.01
C ASP A 270 -11.08 5.91 -8.00
N ALA A 271 -10.39 4.90 -8.53
CA ALA A 271 -9.73 3.85 -7.75
C ALA A 271 -8.39 4.32 -7.15
N GLY A 272 -7.89 3.62 -6.12
CA GLY A 272 -6.56 3.87 -5.57
C GLY A 272 -6.49 4.93 -4.47
N ARG A 273 -7.61 5.58 -4.14
CA ARG A 273 -7.66 6.58 -3.08
C ARG A 273 -7.64 5.93 -1.70
N MET A 274 -6.96 6.58 -0.75
CA MET A 274 -6.97 6.16 0.65
C MET A 274 -8.20 6.75 1.34
N MET A 275 -9.05 5.89 1.89
CA MET A 275 -10.25 6.28 2.61
C MET A 275 -10.22 5.69 4.02
N ARG A 276 -10.77 6.41 5.01
CA ARG A 276 -10.89 5.91 6.38
C ARG A 276 -12.26 6.24 6.98
N PRO A 277 -12.76 5.39 7.89
CA PRO A 277 -14.07 5.60 8.51
C PRO A 277 -13.98 6.58 9.70
N VAL A 278 -14.91 7.53 9.75
CA VAL A 278 -15.14 8.49 10.84
C VAL A 278 -16.63 8.55 11.17
N ARG A 279 -16.99 8.99 12.37
CA ARG A 279 -18.39 9.22 12.74
C ARG A 279 -18.80 10.63 12.32
N ASN A 280 -19.83 10.74 11.51
CA ASN A 280 -20.45 12.02 11.16
C ASN A 280 -21.41 12.44 12.30
N LEU A 281 -21.26 13.66 12.81
CA LEU A 281 -22.08 14.21 13.90
C LEU A 281 -23.25 15.07 13.39
N CYS A 282 -23.23 15.48 12.13
CA CYS A 282 -24.23 16.37 11.54
C CYS A 282 -25.57 15.68 11.27
N PHE A 283 -25.58 14.34 11.14
CA PHE A 283 -26.77 13.55 10.84
C PHE A 283 -27.08 12.59 11.99
N ASP A 284 -28.34 12.53 12.39
CA ASP A 284 -28.83 11.57 13.39
C ASP A 284 -29.33 10.30 12.67
N SER A 285 -28.42 9.37 12.36
CA SER A 285 -28.73 8.08 11.74
C SER A 285 -28.18 6.93 12.59
N PRO A 286 -28.84 5.76 12.59
CA PRO A 286 -28.34 4.58 13.31
C PRO A 286 -26.99 4.10 12.77
N ASN A 287 -26.64 4.45 11.53
CA ASN A 287 -25.32 4.25 10.97
C ASN A 287 -24.73 5.60 10.54
N ASN A 288 -23.89 6.16 11.41
CA ASN A 288 -23.22 7.45 11.21
C ASN A 288 -21.76 7.32 10.78
N VAL A 289 -21.34 6.15 10.27
CA VAL A 289 -19.96 5.96 9.81
C VAL A 289 -19.83 6.38 8.35
N GLU A 290 -19.11 7.48 8.14
CA GLU A 290 -18.75 8.01 6.83
C GLU A 290 -17.29 7.67 6.51
N TYR A 291 -16.99 7.38 5.25
CA TYR A 291 -15.61 7.26 4.78
C TYR A 291 -15.14 8.59 4.22
N ILE A 292 -13.97 9.04 4.68
CA ILE A 292 -13.33 10.27 4.24
C ILE A 292 -11.98 9.99 3.59
N GLY A 293 -11.62 10.81 2.59
CA GLY A 293 -10.33 10.78 1.90
C GLY A 293 -9.29 11.74 2.48
N THR A 294 -8.08 11.69 1.92
CA THR A 294 -6.94 12.45 2.42
C THR A 294 -7.05 13.95 2.16
N LEU A 295 -7.60 14.35 1.01
CA LEU A 295 -7.72 15.76 0.66
C LEU A 295 -8.84 16.43 1.45
N GLU A 296 -10.00 15.78 1.57
CA GLU A 296 -11.12 16.36 2.33
C GLU A 296 -10.78 16.52 3.82
N GLN A 297 -10.01 15.59 4.41
CA GLN A 297 -9.60 15.65 5.81
C GLN A 297 -8.91 16.98 6.17
N ALA A 298 -8.12 17.56 5.26
CA ALA A 298 -7.37 18.77 5.54
C ALA A 298 -8.27 20.01 5.77
N PHE A 299 -9.53 19.94 5.36
CA PHE A 299 -10.52 21.02 5.51
C PHE A 299 -11.65 20.63 6.46
N MET A 300 -11.51 19.54 7.21
CA MET A 300 -12.53 19.02 8.13
C MET A 300 -12.08 19.14 9.58
N ASN A 301 -13.02 19.54 10.44
CA ASN A 301 -12.84 19.54 11.89
C ASN A 301 -13.31 18.20 12.48
N ILE A 302 -12.36 17.37 12.88
CA ILE A 302 -12.58 16.01 13.41
C ILE A 302 -12.05 15.95 14.84
N CYS A 303 -12.93 15.76 15.83
CA CYS A 303 -12.51 15.58 17.21
C CYS A 303 -12.11 14.12 17.49
N ILE A 304 -11.23 13.90 18.48
CA ILE A 304 -10.83 12.55 18.88
C ILE A 304 -11.79 12.04 19.96
N TYR A 305 -11.96 12.84 21.02
CA TYR A 305 -12.84 12.50 22.14
C TYR A 305 -14.16 13.26 22.10
N PRO A 306 -15.26 12.68 22.61
CA PRO A 306 -16.54 13.40 22.72
C PRO A 306 -16.46 14.68 23.55
N SER A 307 -15.50 14.76 24.49
CA SER A 307 -15.27 15.94 25.33
C SER A 307 -14.67 17.13 24.58
N GLU A 308 -14.10 16.91 23.40
CA GLU A 308 -13.45 17.93 22.56
C GLU A 308 -14.40 18.48 21.48
N ILE A 309 -15.70 18.16 21.56
CA ILE A 309 -16.68 18.64 20.58
C ILE A 309 -16.89 20.14 20.76
N GLU A 310 -16.53 20.89 19.72
CA GLU A 310 -16.81 22.32 19.57
C GLU A 310 -17.94 22.54 18.55
N PRO A 311 -18.60 23.72 18.51
CA PRO A 311 -19.69 24.00 17.57
C PRO A 311 -19.31 23.85 16.08
N GLU A 312 -18.02 23.99 15.76
CA GLU A 312 -17.48 23.84 14.41
C GLU A 312 -17.07 22.39 14.08
N THR A 313 -17.14 21.48 15.05
CA THR A 313 -16.78 20.08 14.87
C THR A 313 -17.86 19.36 14.08
N THR A 314 -17.47 18.74 12.97
CA THR A 314 -18.41 18.05 12.07
C THR A 314 -18.36 16.53 12.21
N HIS A 315 -17.20 16.00 12.59
CA HIS A 315 -16.94 14.57 12.66
C HIS A 315 -16.18 14.19 13.93
N GLN A 316 -16.19 12.91 14.25
CA GLN A 316 -15.48 12.32 15.38
C GLN A 316 -14.74 11.04 14.95
N GLU A 317 -13.55 10.82 15.50
CA GLU A 317 -12.84 9.55 15.37
C GLU A 317 -13.64 8.39 15.99
N ILE A 318 -13.60 7.22 15.35
CA ILE A 318 -14.25 6.01 15.90
C ILE A 318 -13.54 5.53 17.16
N SER A 319 -12.22 5.63 17.14
CA SER A 319 -11.32 5.23 18.23
C SER A 319 -10.03 6.04 18.10
N PRO A 320 -9.40 6.48 19.21
CA PRO A 320 -8.09 7.14 19.17
C PRO A 320 -6.99 6.25 18.56
N SER A 321 -7.17 4.92 18.60
CA SER A 321 -6.23 3.96 18.00
C SER A 321 -6.36 3.81 16.47
N SER A 322 -7.29 4.52 15.83
CA SER A 322 -7.52 4.44 14.38
C SER A 322 -6.32 4.93 13.57
N MET A 323 -5.48 5.81 14.12
CA MET A 323 -4.24 6.27 13.46
C MET A 323 -3.15 5.19 13.37
N LEU A 324 -3.21 4.16 14.21
CA LEU A 324 -2.17 3.14 14.29
C LEU A 324 -2.41 2.01 13.28
N SER A 325 -1.30 1.45 12.79
CA SER A 325 -1.33 0.25 11.94
C SER A 325 -1.77 -0.98 12.72
N TYR A 326 -2.02 -2.06 11.98
CA TYR A 326 -2.30 -3.38 12.54
C TYR A 326 -1.28 -3.81 13.62
N VAL A 327 0.03 -3.68 13.34
CA VAL A 327 1.10 -4.08 14.27
C VAL A 327 1.24 -3.09 15.44
N ALA A 328 1.18 -1.79 15.16
CA ALA A 328 1.33 -0.77 16.19
C ALA A 328 0.20 -0.81 17.24
N ASN A 329 -1.01 -1.24 16.84
CA ASN A 329 -2.14 -1.45 17.75
C ASN A 329 -1.96 -2.61 18.75
N LEU A 330 -0.94 -3.46 18.56
CA LEU A 330 -0.65 -4.58 19.46
C LEU A 330 0.32 -4.19 20.59
N ILE A 331 0.89 -2.99 20.55
CA ILE A 331 1.79 -2.49 21.59
C ILE A 331 0.94 -2.12 22.82
N PRO A 332 1.19 -2.69 24.01
CA PRO A 332 0.51 -2.27 25.23
C PRO A 332 1.01 -0.89 25.66
N TYR A 333 0.09 0.00 26.02
CA TYR A 333 0.38 1.36 26.54
C TYR A 333 1.41 2.15 25.69
N PRO A 334 1.20 2.28 24.37
CA PRO A 334 2.18 2.90 23.48
C PRO A 334 2.40 4.39 23.78
N ASP A 335 1.42 5.05 24.39
CA ASP A 335 1.42 6.43 24.87
C ASP A 335 2.34 6.68 26.07
N HIS A 336 2.68 5.64 26.83
CA HIS A 336 3.67 5.72 27.92
C HIS A 336 5.11 5.50 27.45
N ASN A 337 5.30 5.14 26.18
CA ASN A 337 6.61 4.90 25.59
C ASN A 337 7.05 6.10 24.74
N GLN A 338 8.36 6.36 24.72
CA GLN A 338 8.92 7.30 23.75
C GLN A 338 8.72 6.77 22.32
N SER A 339 8.37 7.63 21.37
CA SER A 339 8.05 7.25 19.99
C SER A 339 9.04 6.28 19.33
N PRO A 340 10.39 6.47 19.41
CA PRO A 340 11.35 5.54 18.80
C PRO A 340 11.25 4.10 19.33
N ARG A 341 10.81 3.89 20.57
CA ARG A 341 10.60 2.55 21.15
C ARG A 341 9.42 1.84 20.49
N ASN A 342 8.37 2.57 20.17
CA ASN A 342 7.22 2.01 19.47
C ASN A 342 7.56 1.67 18.01
N VAL A 343 8.37 2.50 17.35
CA VAL A 343 8.88 2.23 15.99
C VAL A 343 9.71 0.95 16.00
N TYR A 344 10.66 0.87 16.93
CA TYR A 344 11.52 -0.30 17.10
C TYR A 344 10.72 -1.58 17.41
N GLN A 345 9.71 -1.49 18.27
CA GLN A 345 8.84 -2.62 18.60
C GLN A 345 8.10 -3.15 17.37
N CYS A 346 7.62 -2.27 16.47
CA CYS A 346 6.98 -2.72 15.22
C CYS A 346 7.96 -3.50 14.32
N GLN A 347 9.25 -3.18 14.36
CA GLN A 347 10.27 -3.93 13.63
C GLN A 347 10.57 -5.27 14.29
N MET A 348 10.80 -5.27 15.60
CA MET A 348 11.12 -6.48 16.36
C MET A 348 9.99 -7.50 16.32
N SER A 349 8.74 -7.06 16.46
CA SER A 349 7.56 -7.94 16.42
C SER A 349 7.40 -8.68 15.09
N LYS A 350 7.96 -8.16 13.99
CA LYS A 350 7.97 -8.82 12.67
C LYS A 350 9.13 -9.80 12.50
N GLN A 351 10.07 -9.84 13.44
CA GLN A 351 11.24 -10.72 13.43
C GLN A 351 11.18 -11.78 14.54
N THR A 352 10.23 -11.69 15.47
CA THR A 352 10.08 -12.68 16.55
C THR A 352 9.75 -14.06 16.01
N VAL A 353 10.21 -15.08 16.72
CA VAL A 353 9.77 -16.46 16.52
C VAL A 353 8.45 -16.67 17.26
N GLY A 354 7.43 -17.11 16.54
CA GLY A 354 6.11 -17.39 17.08
C GLY A 354 5.50 -18.61 16.43
N VAL A 355 4.18 -18.61 16.27
CA VAL A 355 3.49 -19.58 15.41
C VAL A 355 3.34 -18.99 14.01
N PRO A 356 4.05 -19.51 12.99
CA PRO A 356 3.96 -18.94 11.64
C PRO A 356 2.71 -19.40 10.89
N VAL A 357 2.35 -20.68 11.00
CA VAL A 357 1.23 -21.32 10.30
C VAL A 357 0.73 -22.52 11.12
N HIS A 358 -0.54 -22.93 10.95
CA HIS A 358 -1.05 -24.18 11.53
C HIS A 358 -0.80 -25.40 10.64
N THR A 359 -0.82 -25.23 9.32
CA THR A 359 -0.66 -26.29 8.32
C THR A 359 0.81 -26.54 7.95
N ILE A 360 1.70 -26.67 8.93
CA ILE A 360 3.16 -26.77 8.67
C ILE A 360 3.51 -28.04 7.87
N ARG A 361 2.85 -29.16 8.16
CA ARG A 361 3.08 -30.47 7.52
C ARG A 361 2.74 -30.53 6.03
N SER A 362 1.87 -29.64 5.55
CA SER A 362 1.46 -29.62 4.14
C SER A 362 2.22 -28.57 3.33
N ARG A 363 3.25 -27.94 3.92
CA ARG A 363 3.99 -26.82 3.31
C ARG A 363 5.46 -27.17 3.16
N THR A 364 6.06 -26.60 2.12
CA THR A 364 7.48 -26.77 1.76
C THR A 364 8.14 -25.40 1.61
N ASP A 365 7.94 -24.55 2.63
CA ASP A 365 8.57 -23.23 2.70
C ASP A 365 10.07 -23.40 2.98
N GLY A 366 10.93 -22.53 2.41
CA GLY A 366 12.38 -22.73 2.50
C GLY A 366 12.93 -22.76 3.93
N LYS A 367 12.44 -21.87 4.81
CA LYS A 367 12.72 -21.84 6.25
C LYS A 367 11.48 -21.38 7.03
N LEU A 368 11.18 -22.04 8.13
CA LEU A 368 10.15 -21.64 9.10
C LEU A 368 10.70 -21.71 10.51
N TYR A 369 10.28 -20.76 11.35
CA TYR A 369 10.67 -20.70 12.76
C TYR A 369 9.41 -20.90 13.60
N MET A 370 9.41 -21.89 14.48
CA MET A 370 8.25 -22.25 15.29
C MET A 370 8.62 -22.29 16.77
N LEU A 371 7.91 -21.50 17.57
CA LEU A 371 7.97 -21.57 19.03
C LEU A 371 7.16 -22.78 19.51
N GLN A 372 7.73 -23.63 20.38
CA GLN A 372 7.05 -24.86 20.81
C GLN A 372 5.95 -24.61 21.84
N ALA A 373 6.20 -23.73 22.80
CA ALA A 373 5.27 -23.45 23.91
C ALA A 373 4.88 -21.96 23.93
N PRO A 374 4.20 -21.46 22.88
CA PRO A 374 3.74 -20.08 22.83
C PRO A 374 2.65 -19.83 23.88
N GLN A 375 2.60 -18.62 24.44
CA GLN A 375 1.58 -18.22 25.40
C GLN A 375 0.89 -16.93 24.96
N MET A 376 -0.38 -16.79 25.35
CA MET A 376 -1.10 -15.53 25.21
C MET A 376 -0.54 -14.49 26.18
N PRO A 377 -0.39 -13.22 25.76
CA PRO A 377 0.07 -12.16 26.65
C PRO A 377 -0.96 -11.89 27.76
N LEU A 378 -0.48 -11.69 28.98
CA LEU A 378 -1.34 -11.33 30.13
C LEU A 378 -1.97 -9.93 29.95
N VAL A 379 -1.19 -8.98 29.44
CA VAL A 379 -1.64 -7.62 29.12
C VAL A 379 -1.81 -7.54 27.61
N LYS A 380 -3.05 -7.44 27.14
CA LYS A 380 -3.37 -7.35 25.72
C LYS A 380 -4.26 -6.15 25.40
N PRO A 381 -3.95 -5.36 24.36
CA PRO A 381 -4.88 -4.37 23.82
C PRO A 381 -6.13 -5.05 23.24
N SER A 382 -7.25 -4.31 23.18
CA SER A 382 -8.49 -4.80 22.55
C SER A 382 -8.30 -5.21 21.07
N ALA A 383 -7.30 -4.63 20.40
CA ALA A 383 -6.92 -4.99 19.04
C ALA A 383 -6.46 -6.46 18.91
N TYR A 384 -5.86 -7.04 19.96
CA TYR A 384 -5.36 -8.41 19.95
C TYR A 384 -6.50 -9.42 19.72
N ASP A 385 -7.63 -9.19 20.40
CA ASP A 385 -8.85 -9.99 20.25
C ASP A 385 -9.58 -9.65 18.95
N ARG A 386 -9.66 -8.35 18.58
CA ARG A 386 -10.27 -7.93 17.30
C ARG A 386 -9.63 -8.58 16.08
N TYR A 387 -8.32 -8.81 16.15
CA TYR A 387 -7.53 -9.37 15.06
C TYR A 387 -7.25 -10.87 15.19
N ASN A 388 -7.80 -11.53 16.22
CA ASN A 388 -7.59 -12.94 16.52
C ASN A 388 -6.10 -13.34 16.59
N ILE A 389 -5.23 -12.48 17.13
CA ILE A 389 -3.80 -12.81 17.29
C ILE A 389 -3.58 -13.94 18.30
N ASN A 390 -4.59 -14.26 19.13
CA ASN A 390 -4.56 -15.41 20.05
C ASN A 390 -4.28 -16.74 19.33
N GLU A 391 -4.68 -16.88 18.05
CA GLU A 391 -4.40 -18.07 17.24
C GLU A 391 -2.93 -18.16 16.82
N TYR A 392 -2.23 -17.02 16.77
CA TYR A 392 -0.81 -16.93 16.39
C TYR A 392 0.01 -16.25 17.49
N PRO A 393 0.15 -16.83 18.70
CA PRO A 393 0.93 -16.19 19.75
C PRO A 393 2.41 -16.10 19.36
N LEU A 394 3.03 -15.01 19.79
CA LEU A 394 4.34 -14.55 19.29
C LEU A 394 5.45 -14.61 20.34
N GLY A 395 5.19 -15.22 21.49
CA GLY A 395 6.12 -15.24 22.61
C GLY A 395 5.62 -16.04 23.80
N THR A 396 6.25 -15.85 24.95
CA THR A 396 5.92 -16.48 26.24
C THR A 396 5.90 -15.43 27.35
N ASN A 397 5.11 -15.65 28.41
CA ASN A 397 5.14 -14.76 29.57
C ASN A 397 6.30 -15.16 30.48
N ALA A 398 7.14 -14.20 30.85
CA ALA A 398 8.29 -14.40 31.73
C ALA A 398 8.16 -13.53 32.98
N ILE A 399 8.67 -14.03 34.11
CA ILE A 399 8.83 -13.23 35.33
C ILE A 399 10.13 -12.45 35.19
N VAL A 400 10.02 -11.13 35.11
CA VAL A 400 11.15 -10.21 34.92
C VAL A 400 11.45 -9.50 36.23
N ALA A 401 12.71 -9.52 36.66
CA ALA A 401 13.21 -8.74 37.79
C ALA A 401 14.12 -7.62 37.27
N VAL A 402 13.75 -6.36 37.52
CA VAL A 402 14.59 -5.20 37.19
C VAL A 402 15.51 -4.93 38.37
N ILE A 403 16.68 -5.56 38.36
CA ILE A 403 17.69 -5.49 39.42
C ILE A 403 19.09 -5.62 38.82
N SER A 404 20.05 -4.86 39.35
CA SER A 404 21.47 -5.07 39.06
C SER A 404 22.03 -6.09 40.04
N TYR A 405 22.36 -7.31 39.58
CA TYR A 405 22.77 -8.41 40.47
C TYR A 405 24.02 -9.16 40.01
N THR A 406 24.07 -9.62 38.75
CA THR A 406 25.13 -10.54 38.30
C THR A 406 26.37 -9.81 37.82
N GLY A 407 26.26 -8.55 37.40
CA GLY A 407 27.35 -7.79 36.77
C GLY A 407 27.58 -8.18 35.31
N TYR A 408 26.84 -9.16 34.78
CA TYR A 408 26.84 -9.56 33.37
C TYR A 408 25.65 -8.97 32.59
N ASP A 409 24.83 -8.18 33.27
CA ASP A 409 23.66 -7.43 32.82
C ASP A 409 23.99 -5.97 32.49
N MET A 410 25.24 -5.70 32.08
CA MET A 410 25.66 -4.36 31.64
C MET A 410 25.17 -4.06 30.22
N GLU A 411 24.93 -2.77 29.94
CA GLU A 411 24.38 -2.28 28.67
C GLU A 411 22.98 -2.84 28.39
N ASP A 412 22.78 -3.53 27.26
CA ASP A 412 21.50 -4.12 26.83
C ASP A 412 21.46 -5.65 27.03
N ALA A 413 22.39 -6.21 27.82
CA ALA A 413 22.45 -7.64 28.10
C ALA A 413 21.39 -8.06 29.13
N MET A 414 20.82 -9.26 28.94
CA MET A 414 19.88 -9.87 29.88
C MET A 414 20.32 -11.27 30.27
N ILE A 415 19.99 -11.68 31.50
CA ILE A 415 20.33 -13.01 32.04
C ILE A 415 19.08 -13.87 32.11
N ILE A 416 19.19 -15.10 31.59
CA ILE A 416 18.13 -16.10 31.64
C ILE A 416 18.43 -17.12 32.75
N ASN A 417 17.40 -17.52 33.49
CA ASN A 417 17.53 -18.56 34.51
C ASN A 417 17.79 -19.94 33.87
N LYS A 418 18.93 -20.55 34.17
CA LYS A 418 19.33 -21.88 33.69
C LYS A 418 18.27 -22.96 33.92
N ALA A 419 17.67 -23.00 35.11
CA ALA A 419 16.64 -23.99 35.43
C ALA A 419 15.34 -23.77 34.66
N SER A 420 15.05 -22.54 34.20
CA SER A 420 13.91 -22.26 33.34
C SER A 420 14.19 -22.67 31.89
N PHE A 421 15.41 -22.39 31.41
CA PHE A 421 15.85 -22.82 30.08
C PHE A 421 15.83 -24.35 29.93
N GLU A 422 16.36 -25.10 30.90
CA GLU A 422 16.36 -26.58 30.91
C GLU A 422 14.94 -27.18 30.95
N ARG A 423 13.94 -26.41 31.41
CA ARG A 423 12.52 -26.79 31.40
C ARG A 423 11.81 -26.42 30.09
N GLY A 424 12.53 -25.91 29.09
CA GLY A 424 11.98 -25.57 27.77
C GLY A 424 11.53 -24.12 27.61
N PHE A 425 11.96 -23.19 28.48
CA PHE A 425 11.65 -21.76 28.30
C PHE A 425 12.12 -21.25 26.94
N ALA A 426 11.18 -20.70 26.16
CA ALA A 426 11.39 -20.16 24.82
C ALA A 426 12.04 -21.13 23.81
N HIS A 427 11.82 -22.45 23.95
CA HIS A 427 12.35 -23.43 23.02
C HIS A 427 11.65 -23.35 21.65
N ALA A 428 12.43 -23.34 20.57
CA ALA A 428 11.95 -23.17 19.20
C ALA A 428 12.61 -24.18 18.24
N CYS A 429 11.89 -24.51 17.18
CA CYS A 429 12.34 -25.38 16.09
C CYS A 429 12.47 -24.60 14.79
N ILE A 430 13.44 -24.97 13.97
CA ILE A 430 13.64 -24.44 12.63
C ILE A 430 13.35 -25.56 11.64
N TYR A 431 12.37 -25.35 10.77
CA TYR A 431 12.10 -26.26 9.66
C TYR A 431 12.79 -25.69 8.41
N LYS A 432 13.54 -26.53 7.72
CA LYS A 432 14.22 -26.18 6.47
C LYS A 432 13.87 -27.19 5.41
N THR A 433 13.41 -26.72 4.25
CA THR A 433 13.14 -27.60 3.11
C THR A 433 14.26 -27.47 2.08
N GLU A 434 14.88 -28.60 1.75
CA GLU A 434 15.82 -28.72 0.63
C GLU A 434 15.15 -29.45 -0.53
N ARG A 435 15.14 -28.84 -1.71
CA ARG A 435 14.53 -29.44 -2.92
C ARG A 435 15.63 -30.08 -3.76
N ILE A 436 15.65 -31.41 -3.80
CA ILE A 436 16.59 -32.18 -4.61
C ILE A 436 15.93 -32.49 -5.96
N GLN A 437 16.46 -31.90 -7.04
CA GLN A 437 16.01 -32.19 -8.40
C GLN A 437 17.12 -32.90 -9.17
N LEU A 438 16.88 -34.13 -9.61
CA LEU A 438 17.88 -34.96 -10.29
C LEU A 438 18.19 -34.50 -11.73
N ASN A 439 17.23 -33.85 -12.39
CA ASN A 439 17.30 -33.50 -13.82
C ASN A 439 17.65 -32.03 -14.11
N SER A 440 18.16 -31.28 -13.13
CA SER A 440 18.37 -29.82 -13.22
C SER A 440 19.68 -29.39 -13.91
N GLY A 441 20.31 -30.27 -14.70
CA GLY A 441 21.50 -29.92 -15.47
C GLY A 441 21.15 -29.22 -16.79
N ASN A 442 21.84 -28.12 -17.10
CA ASN A 442 21.84 -27.44 -18.41
C ASN A 442 22.50 -28.31 -19.50
N SER A 443 21.93 -29.48 -19.81
CA SER A 443 22.23 -30.20 -21.04
C SER A 443 21.19 -29.83 -22.08
N GLY A 444 21.64 -29.23 -23.18
CA GLY A 444 20.79 -28.91 -24.32
C GLY A 444 19.95 -30.10 -24.79
N PHE A 445 18.89 -29.80 -25.54
CA PHE A 445 17.97 -30.73 -26.20
C PHE A 445 18.68 -32.05 -26.59
N GLY A 446 18.33 -33.17 -25.94
CA GLY A 446 18.68 -34.52 -26.40
C GLY A 446 19.53 -35.42 -25.48
N LYS A 447 19.93 -35.01 -24.27
CA LYS A 447 20.51 -35.92 -23.27
C LYS A 447 19.65 -35.98 -22.01
N GLU A 448 18.64 -36.85 -22.02
CA GLU A 448 17.92 -37.20 -20.80
C GLU A 448 18.86 -37.98 -19.87
N LYS A 449 19.22 -37.38 -18.73
CA LYS A 449 19.86 -38.12 -17.66
C LYS A 449 18.76 -38.83 -16.89
N ASN A 450 18.74 -40.16 -16.99
CA ASN A 450 17.77 -40.99 -16.31
C ASN A 450 18.32 -41.37 -14.92
N PHE A 451 18.21 -40.44 -13.98
CA PHE A 451 18.55 -40.68 -12.58
C PHE A 451 17.32 -41.10 -11.80
N ILE A 452 17.47 -42.14 -10.97
CA ILE A 452 16.43 -42.56 -10.02
C ILE A 452 17.02 -42.61 -8.61
N PHE A 453 16.20 -42.32 -7.60
CA PHE A 453 16.57 -42.63 -6.22
C PHE A 453 16.53 -44.15 -6.04
N HIS A 454 17.64 -44.71 -5.59
CA HIS A 454 17.73 -46.13 -5.26
C HIS A 454 18.97 -46.35 -4.39
N ARG A 455 18.83 -47.12 -3.31
CA ARG A 455 19.98 -47.46 -2.45
C ARG A 455 20.91 -48.45 -3.15
N ASP A 456 22.22 -48.24 -3.04
CA ASP A 456 23.22 -49.16 -3.61
C ASP A 456 23.16 -50.54 -2.90
N PRO A 457 22.83 -51.64 -3.62
CA PRO A 457 22.81 -52.98 -3.04
C PRO A 457 24.18 -53.50 -2.63
N SER A 458 25.26 -52.96 -3.20
CA SER A 458 26.63 -53.39 -2.91
C SER A 458 27.15 -52.88 -1.56
N MET A 459 26.55 -51.82 -1.02
CA MET A 459 26.92 -51.20 0.26
C MET A 459 25.81 -51.42 1.32
N PRO A 460 25.86 -52.53 2.08
CA PRO A 460 24.86 -52.81 3.11
C PRO A 460 24.86 -51.80 4.26
N GLU A 461 25.97 -51.12 4.51
CA GLU A 461 26.10 -50.08 5.55
C GLU A 461 25.15 -48.89 5.34
N LEU A 462 24.76 -48.62 4.07
CA LEU A 462 23.80 -47.56 3.75
C LEU A 462 22.39 -47.86 4.30
N SER A 463 22.07 -49.12 4.62
CA SER A 463 20.76 -49.47 5.18
C SER A 463 20.48 -48.85 6.55
N ASN A 464 21.53 -48.50 7.31
CA ASN A 464 21.42 -47.78 8.58
C ASN A 464 20.96 -46.32 8.39
N PHE A 465 21.11 -45.81 7.17
CA PHE A 465 21.04 -44.39 6.85
C PHE A 465 19.89 -44.08 5.90
N LEU A 466 19.71 -44.90 4.87
CA LEU A 466 18.77 -44.73 3.77
C LEU A 466 17.84 -45.94 3.67
N ASP A 467 16.59 -45.68 3.29
CA ASP A 467 15.62 -46.71 2.96
C ASP A 467 15.93 -47.33 1.58
N CYS A 468 15.19 -48.37 1.19
CA CYS A 468 15.33 -49.09 -0.07
C CYS A 468 15.20 -48.19 -1.31
N ASP A 469 14.42 -47.12 -1.23
CA ASP A 469 14.25 -46.12 -2.28
C ASP A 469 15.45 -45.15 -2.40
N GLY A 470 16.44 -45.22 -1.51
CA GLY A 470 17.60 -44.34 -1.52
C GLY A 470 17.37 -42.97 -0.86
N LEU A 471 16.22 -42.76 -0.20
CA LEU A 471 15.90 -41.59 0.60
C LEU A 471 16.20 -41.85 2.09
N PRO A 472 16.41 -40.81 2.91
CA PRO A 472 16.67 -40.98 4.33
C PRO A 472 15.37 -41.32 5.10
N TYR A 473 15.50 -42.07 6.20
CA TYR A 473 14.36 -42.36 7.07
C TYR A 473 13.82 -41.10 7.77
N ILE A 474 12.49 -41.02 7.88
CA ILE A 474 11.81 -39.98 8.67
C ILE A 474 12.18 -40.15 10.15
N GLY A 475 12.54 -39.04 10.80
CA GLY A 475 12.97 -38.98 12.20
C GLY A 475 14.47 -39.23 12.43
N ARG A 476 15.25 -39.52 11.38
CA ARG A 476 16.69 -39.72 11.50
C ARG A 476 17.42 -38.40 11.75
N LEU A 477 18.43 -38.44 12.61
CA LEU A 477 19.42 -37.38 12.77
C LEU A 477 20.45 -37.43 11.64
N CYS A 478 20.66 -36.31 10.96
CA CYS A 478 21.67 -36.12 9.92
C CYS A 478 22.83 -35.28 10.47
N ILE A 479 24.05 -35.84 10.39
CA ILE A 479 25.29 -35.20 10.80
C ILE A 479 26.14 -34.88 9.56
N GLU A 480 26.99 -33.87 9.64
CA GLU A 480 27.87 -33.46 8.53
C GLU A 480 28.67 -34.67 7.99
N LYS A 481 28.74 -34.80 6.66
CA LYS A 481 29.44 -35.87 5.92
C LYS A 481 28.81 -37.26 5.98
N GLU A 482 27.68 -37.45 6.66
CA GLU A 482 26.94 -38.71 6.58
C GLU A 482 26.15 -38.87 5.27
N PRO A 483 25.86 -40.10 4.81
CA PRO A 483 25.00 -40.34 3.65
C PRO A 483 23.60 -39.75 3.83
N PHE A 484 23.18 -38.92 2.87
CA PHE A 484 21.89 -38.20 2.88
C PHE A 484 20.90 -38.76 1.85
N TYR A 485 21.34 -39.03 0.62
CA TYR A 485 20.53 -39.74 -0.38
C TYR A 485 21.43 -40.47 -1.39
N CYS A 486 20.87 -41.49 -2.06
CA CYS A 486 21.56 -42.27 -3.08
C CYS A 486 20.82 -42.19 -4.42
N VAL A 487 21.58 -42.01 -5.50
CA VAL A 487 21.04 -41.89 -6.86
C VAL A 487 21.70 -42.91 -7.77
N LEU A 488 20.91 -43.65 -8.52
CA LEU A 488 21.34 -44.53 -9.59
C LEU A 488 21.25 -43.81 -10.94
N ASP A 489 22.35 -43.82 -11.70
CA ASP A 489 22.33 -43.45 -13.11
C ASP A 489 21.96 -44.66 -13.97
N LEU A 490 20.79 -44.63 -14.60
CA LEU A 490 20.31 -45.74 -15.44
C LEU A 490 21.14 -45.94 -16.72
N ASN A 491 21.90 -44.93 -17.15
CA ASN A 491 22.71 -45.03 -18.36
C ASN A 491 24.06 -45.70 -18.10
N SER A 492 24.67 -45.45 -16.94
CA SER A 492 25.97 -46.00 -16.56
C SER A 492 25.91 -47.15 -15.56
N GLY A 493 24.76 -47.36 -14.91
CA GLY A 493 24.58 -48.33 -13.83
C GLY A 493 25.32 -47.95 -12.54
N MET A 494 25.88 -46.74 -12.45
CA MET A 494 26.67 -46.31 -11.30
C MET A 494 25.79 -45.65 -10.23
N TYR A 495 26.04 -46.01 -8.97
CA TYR A 495 25.43 -45.39 -7.80
C TYR A 495 26.28 -44.21 -7.34
N ASN A 496 25.60 -43.09 -7.04
CA ASN A 496 26.20 -41.90 -6.47
C ASN A 496 25.55 -41.62 -5.11
N VAL A 497 26.32 -41.83 -4.03
CA VAL A 497 25.91 -41.44 -2.68
C VAL A 497 26.24 -39.96 -2.48
N LYS A 498 25.25 -39.20 -2.02
CA LYS A 498 25.41 -37.79 -1.68
C LYS A 498 25.35 -37.64 -0.17
N ASN A 499 26.37 -37.01 0.38
CA ASN A 499 26.49 -36.78 1.81
C ASN A 499 25.86 -35.45 2.21
N TYR A 500 25.40 -35.37 3.44
CA TYR A 500 24.86 -34.15 4.03
C TYR A 500 25.97 -33.10 4.19
N THR A 501 25.70 -31.89 3.69
CA THR A 501 26.66 -30.77 3.64
C THR A 501 26.33 -29.65 4.62
N GLY A 502 25.29 -29.81 5.45
CA GLY A 502 24.93 -28.81 6.44
C GLY A 502 25.82 -28.86 7.67
N ASN A 503 26.13 -27.68 8.23
CA ASN A 503 26.95 -27.54 9.44
C ASN A 503 26.16 -27.83 10.73
N GLU A 504 24.83 -27.79 10.67
CA GLU A 504 23.94 -28.02 11.81
C GLU A 504 23.33 -29.41 11.71
N GLU A 505 23.25 -30.08 12.86
CA GLU A 505 22.55 -31.36 13.01
C GLU A 505 21.05 -31.15 12.80
N MET A 506 20.44 -31.97 11.96
CA MET A 506 19.03 -31.84 11.59
C MET A 506 18.30 -33.18 11.67
N PHE A 507 17.03 -33.15 12.05
CA PHE A 507 16.15 -34.31 11.92
C PHE A 507 15.38 -34.26 10.60
N VAL A 508 15.24 -35.41 9.95
CA VAL A 508 14.39 -35.56 8.77
C VAL A 508 12.93 -35.57 9.19
N ASP A 509 12.13 -34.60 8.74
CA ASP A 509 10.70 -34.49 9.12
C ASP A 509 9.77 -35.20 8.13
N CYS A 510 9.99 -35.05 6.82
CA CYS A 510 9.14 -35.62 5.77
C CYS A 510 9.88 -35.85 4.45
#